data_AF-A0A7W9T1S9-F1
#
_entry.id   AF-A0A7W9T1S9-F1
#
_cell.length_a   1.000
_cell.length_b   1.000
_cell.length_c   1.000
_cell.angle_alpha   90.00
_cell.angle_beta   90.00
_cell.angle_gamma   90.00
#
_symmetry.space_group_name_H-M   'P 1'
#
loop_
_entity.id
_entity.type
_entity.pdbx_description
1 polymer ?
#
loop_
_entity_poly.entity_id
_entity_poly.type
_entity_poly.pdbx_seq_one_letter_code
_entity_poly.pdbx_strand_id
1 'polypeptide(L)'
;MTTMNMETTIIPLVTDEQKQAEEIWRKSIPAQVFLNYFFAINYHIQEADDAMGGLQHLPFFRAHQAELTEADVQAITKLLHASWSTEYALRATAELGDEDYLRNALHWTFPQAYHTIMAGLQAFLYTAGVRSNNPSLIRREVGRLVVRNAYPRPISFYAAGAYGDFSIHRLPLAGYKAGLHIASKEIDAQAQIGQFLRTTRKLKAQATRQQVQANPNTALRSQKTGKVLDKWTAAHWQQITWRLGYTTIFDLLGRLRISQTSREIERFVEAEIDFKLFHQSLLNIVSYLNGIHETYVAKAMGLERYQQVVAELPKHLQNSFVQERLHTRVEPQLRDNEPTMRMAA
;
A
#
# COMPACT_ATOMS: atom_id res chain seq x y z
N MET A 1 -20.94 -14.73 -70.05
CA MET A 1 -21.44 -14.04 -68.84
C MET A 1 -20.54 -14.44 -67.69
N THR A 2 -19.64 -13.56 -67.28
CA THR A 2 -18.80 -13.75 -66.10
C THR A 2 -18.79 -12.43 -65.36
N THR A 3 -19.60 -12.32 -64.32
CA THR A 3 -19.67 -11.15 -63.43
C THR A 3 -18.54 -11.24 -62.41
N MET A 4 -17.55 -10.36 -62.52
CA MET A 4 -16.54 -10.14 -61.48
C MET A 4 -17.17 -9.30 -60.35
N ASN A 5 -17.33 -9.90 -59.18
CA ASN A 5 -17.59 -9.16 -57.94
C ASN A 5 -16.29 -8.44 -57.53
N MET A 6 -16.28 -7.11 -57.64
CA MET A 6 -15.28 -6.29 -56.95
C MET A 6 -15.73 -6.11 -55.50
N GLU A 7 -15.17 -6.92 -54.60
CA GLU A 7 -15.23 -6.65 -53.16
C GLU A 7 -14.55 -5.31 -52.90
N THR A 8 -15.36 -4.31 -52.55
CA THR A 8 -14.88 -2.98 -52.19
C THR A 8 -14.35 -3.07 -50.78
N THR A 9 -13.02 -3.06 -50.62
CA THR A 9 -12.37 -2.99 -49.31
C THR A 9 -12.69 -1.63 -48.68
N ILE A 10 -13.67 -1.62 -47.78
CA ILE A 10 -14.01 -0.44 -46.97
C ILE A 10 -12.89 -0.26 -45.95
N ILE A 11 -11.93 0.62 -46.26
CA ILE A 11 -10.94 1.10 -45.29
C ILE A 11 -11.67 2.09 -44.38
N PRO A 12 -11.82 1.84 -43.07
CA PRO A 12 -12.48 2.80 -42.19
C PRO A 12 -11.67 4.09 -42.16
N LEU A 13 -12.28 5.22 -42.57
CA LEU A 13 -11.71 6.54 -42.33
C LEU A 13 -11.73 6.80 -40.82
N VAL A 14 -10.62 6.50 -40.14
CA VAL A 14 -10.39 6.95 -38.78
C VAL A 14 -10.24 8.47 -38.83
N THR A 15 -11.23 9.17 -38.27
CA THR A 15 -11.24 10.64 -38.21
C THR A 15 -10.11 11.14 -37.32
N ASP A 16 -9.63 12.37 -37.54
CA ASP A 16 -8.59 12.94 -36.68
C ASP A 16 -9.05 13.12 -35.23
N GLU A 17 -10.36 13.30 -35.02
CA GLU A 17 -10.99 13.27 -33.69
C GLU A 17 -10.87 11.90 -33.01
N GLN A 18 -11.07 10.79 -33.75
CA GLN A 18 -10.87 9.43 -33.22
C GLN A 18 -9.40 9.16 -32.88
N LYS A 19 -8.44 9.66 -33.66
CA LYS A 19 -7.01 9.54 -33.35
C LYS A 19 -6.64 10.32 -32.09
N GLN A 20 -7.17 11.53 -31.94
CA GLN A 20 -6.95 12.37 -30.75
C GLN A 20 -7.56 11.72 -29.50
N ALA A 21 -8.80 11.22 -29.59
CA ALA A 21 -9.44 10.49 -28.49
C ALA A 21 -8.66 9.22 -28.11
N GLU A 22 -8.17 8.47 -29.09
CA GLU A 22 -7.33 7.28 -28.85
C GLU A 22 -5.99 7.65 -28.19
N GLU A 23 -5.38 8.78 -28.58
CA GLU A 23 -4.15 9.27 -27.98
C GLU A 23 -4.36 9.70 -26.51
N ILE A 24 -5.45 10.43 -26.23
CA ILE A 24 -5.84 10.83 -24.86
C ILE A 24 -6.10 9.59 -23.99
N TRP A 25 -6.84 8.61 -24.53
CA TRP A 25 -7.09 7.35 -23.83
C TRP A 25 -5.78 6.61 -23.51
N ARG A 26 -4.87 6.49 -24.48
CA ARG A 26 -3.56 5.84 -24.29
C ARG A 26 -2.71 6.54 -23.22
N LYS A 27 -2.77 7.88 -23.15
CA LYS A 27 -2.10 8.68 -22.10
C LYS A 27 -2.68 8.42 -20.71
N SER A 28 -3.97 8.11 -20.62
CA SER A 28 -4.68 7.87 -19.35
C SER A 28 -4.51 6.46 -18.77
N ILE A 29 -4.05 5.47 -19.57
CA ILE A 29 -3.89 4.07 -19.13
C ILE A 29 -3.06 3.93 -17.84
N PRO A 30 -1.89 4.58 -17.67
CA PRO A 30 -1.10 4.43 -16.44
C PRO A 30 -1.85 4.90 -15.19
N ALA A 31 -2.60 5.99 -15.30
CA ALA A 31 -3.41 6.52 -14.22
C ALA A 31 -4.59 5.61 -13.90
N GLN A 32 -5.28 5.12 -14.93
CA GLN A 32 -6.38 4.15 -14.79
C GLN A 32 -5.91 2.88 -14.11
N VAL A 33 -4.75 2.35 -14.50
CA VAL A 33 -4.15 1.15 -13.89
C VAL A 33 -3.87 1.38 -12.40
N PHE A 34 -3.40 2.57 -12.03
CA PHE A 34 -3.13 2.89 -10.63
C PHE A 34 -4.43 3.05 -9.83
N LEU A 35 -5.44 3.73 -10.38
CA LEU A 35 -6.79 3.78 -9.81
C LEU A 35 -7.35 2.37 -9.59
N ASN A 36 -7.28 1.50 -10.60
CA ASN A 36 -7.73 0.12 -10.48
C ASN A 36 -7.02 -0.62 -9.35
N TYR A 37 -5.72 -0.40 -9.15
CA TYR A 37 -4.99 -1.03 -8.05
C TYR A 37 -5.45 -0.57 -6.67
N PHE A 38 -5.58 0.74 -6.43
CA PHE A 38 -6.01 1.25 -5.12
C PHE A 38 -7.48 0.95 -4.86
N PHE A 39 -8.33 1.06 -5.88
CA PHE A 39 -9.71 0.62 -5.78
C PHE A 39 -9.79 -0.86 -5.44
N ALA A 40 -9.04 -1.74 -6.12
CA ALA A 40 -9.05 -3.18 -5.86
C ALA A 40 -8.61 -3.52 -4.43
N ILE A 41 -7.60 -2.83 -3.89
CA ILE A 41 -7.19 -2.99 -2.49
C ILE A 41 -8.32 -2.57 -1.56
N ASN A 42 -8.93 -1.41 -1.78
CA ASN A 42 -10.05 -0.94 -0.97
C ASN A 42 -11.24 -1.90 -1.02
N TYR A 43 -11.64 -2.33 -2.21
CA TYR A 43 -12.71 -3.31 -2.42
C TYR A 43 -12.42 -4.62 -1.69
N HIS A 44 -11.20 -5.16 -1.84
CA HIS A 44 -10.78 -6.38 -1.15
C HIS A 44 -10.82 -6.25 0.38
N ILE A 45 -10.44 -5.08 0.91
CA ILE A 45 -10.55 -4.80 2.36
C ILE A 45 -12.03 -4.83 2.78
N GLN A 46 -12.90 -4.12 2.07
CA GLN A 46 -14.31 -4.00 2.42
C GLN A 46 -15.05 -5.34 2.37
N GLU A 47 -14.77 -6.19 1.38
CA GLU A 47 -15.41 -7.50 1.26
C GLU A 47 -14.89 -8.54 2.25
N ALA A 48 -13.66 -8.39 2.77
CA ALA A 48 -12.98 -9.43 3.53
C ALA A 48 -12.78 -9.14 5.03
N ASP A 49 -12.97 -7.90 5.49
CA ASP A 49 -12.68 -7.51 6.89
C ASP A 49 -13.66 -8.14 7.90
N ASP A 50 -14.96 -8.14 7.60
CA ASP A 50 -15.99 -8.66 8.52
C ASP A 50 -16.07 -10.20 8.53
N ALA A 51 -15.68 -10.86 7.44
CA ALA A 51 -15.97 -12.28 7.24
C ALA A 51 -15.00 -13.25 7.96
N MET A 52 -13.84 -12.78 8.44
CA MET A 52 -12.70 -13.67 8.77
C MET A 52 -12.08 -13.44 10.16
N GLY A 53 -12.67 -12.56 10.98
CA GLY A 53 -12.23 -12.28 12.34
C GLY A 53 -11.10 -11.24 12.39
N GLY A 54 -11.39 -10.11 13.04
CA GLY A 54 -10.48 -8.97 13.23
C GLY A 54 -9.21 -9.28 14.04
N LEU A 55 -8.49 -8.22 14.46
CA LEU A 55 -7.18 -8.33 15.10
C LEU A 55 -7.17 -9.26 16.32
N GLN A 56 -8.27 -9.30 17.09
CA GLN A 56 -8.38 -10.17 18.28
C GLN A 56 -8.09 -11.66 18.01
N HIS A 57 -8.33 -12.16 16.79
CA HIS A 57 -8.15 -13.58 16.46
C HIS A 57 -6.70 -13.90 16.07
N LEU A 58 -5.90 -12.88 15.73
CA LEU A 58 -4.52 -13.07 15.31
C LEU A 58 -3.65 -13.53 16.49
N PRO A 59 -2.94 -14.68 16.39
CA PRO A 59 -2.03 -15.13 17.44
C PRO A 59 -0.97 -14.08 17.77
N PHE A 60 -0.46 -13.38 16.75
CA PHE A 60 0.52 -12.30 16.93
C PHE A 60 -0.06 -11.16 17.77
N PHE A 61 -1.30 -10.72 17.48
CA PHE A 61 -1.94 -9.67 18.26
C PHE A 61 -2.15 -10.09 19.71
N ARG A 62 -2.68 -11.30 19.95
CA ARG A 62 -2.90 -11.82 21.31
C ARG A 62 -1.62 -11.88 22.14
N ALA A 63 -0.54 -12.39 21.55
CA ALA A 63 0.77 -12.48 22.18
C ALA A 63 1.54 -11.15 22.23
N HIS A 64 1.06 -10.10 21.57
CA HIS A 64 1.72 -8.79 21.59
C HIS A 64 1.64 -8.18 22.99
N GLN A 65 2.82 -8.01 23.59
CA GLN A 65 3.04 -7.31 24.84
C GLN A 65 4.27 -6.44 24.66
N ALA A 66 4.27 -5.26 25.28
CA ALA A 66 5.38 -4.33 25.22
C ALA A 66 5.62 -3.75 26.61
N GLU A 67 6.89 -3.65 26.99
CA GLU A 67 7.31 -2.88 28.15
C GLU A 67 7.80 -1.52 27.64
N LEU A 68 6.98 -0.49 27.82
CA LEU A 68 7.26 0.85 27.35
C LEU A 68 7.78 1.70 28.50
N THR A 69 8.91 2.36 28.29
CA THR A 69 9.35 3.43 29.18
C THR A 69 8.57 4.72 28.90
N GLU A 70 8.58 5.68 29.82
CA GLU A 70 8.00 7.01 29.55
C GLU A 70 8.61 7.69 28.31
N ALA A 71 9.90 7.48 28.07
CA ALA A 71 10.56 7.98 26.86
C ALA A 71 10.03 7.32 25.58
N ASP A 72 9.72 6.01 25.63
CA ASP A 72 9.09 5.31 24.51
C ASP A 72 7.66 5.85 24.26
N VAL A 73 6.88 6.05 25.33
CA VAL A 73 5.53 6.63 25.24
C VAL A 73 5.56 8.01 24.59
N GLN A 74 6.47 8.89 25.01
CA GLN A 74 6.62 10.22 24.40
C GLN A 74 6.99 10.15 22.91
N ALA A 75 7.91 9.23 22.54
CA ALA A 75 8.30 9.03 21.15
C ALA A 75 7.13 8.50 20.29
N ILE A 76 6.37 7.55 20.82
CA ILE A 76 5.18 6.98 20.18
C ILE A 76 4.12 8.07 19.98
N THR A 77 3.79 8.85 21.02
CA THR A 77 2.81 9.94 20.93
C THR A 77 3.20 10.96 19.85
N LYS A 78 4.49 11.30 19.74
CA LYS A 78 4.99 12.18 18.68
C LYS A 78 4.77 11.58 17.28
N LEU A 79 5.00 10.28 17.11
CA LEU A 79 4.76 9.58 15.84
C LEU A 79 3.26 9.51 15.51
N LEU A 80 2.41 9.26 16.50
CA LEU A 80 0.96 9.28 16.33
C LEU A 80 0.45 10.67 15.94
N HIS A 81 0.92 11.74 16.59
CA HIS A 81 0.57 13.11 16.20
C HIS A 81 0.96 13.41 14.75
N ALA A 82 2.15 13.02 14.32
CA ALA A 82 2.57 13.18 12.93
C ALA A 82 1.66 12.38 11.97
N SER A 83 1.29 11.16 12.34
CA SER A 83 0.35 10.31 11.59
C SER A 83 -1.02 10.99 11.44
N TRP A 84 -1.63 11.39 12.56
CA TRP A 84 -2.97 11.96 12.61
C TRP A 84 -3.07 13.32 11.94
N SER A 85 -2.11 14.23 12.17
CA SER A 85 -2.10 15.53 11.50
C SER A 85 -1.93 15.39 9.98
N THR A 86 -1.14 14.41 9.53
CA THR A 86 -0.98 14.13 8.09
C THR A 86 -2.24 13.51 7.49
N GLU A 87 -2.91 12.60 8.20
CA GLU A 87 -4.18 12.03 7.76
C GLU A 87 -5.30 13.08 7.74
N TYR A 88 -5.33 14.00 8.70
CA TYR A 88 -6.27 15.13 8.71
C TYR A 88 -6.13 15.99 7.44
N ALA A 89 -4.90 16.32 7.03
CA ALA A 89 -4.65 17.07 5.80
C ALA A 89 -5.11 16.30 4.54
N LEU A 90 -4.91 14.97 4.53
CA LEU A 90 -5.38 14.11 3.45
C LEU A 90 -6.92 14.10 3.37
N ARG A 91 -7.60 14.00 4.51
CA ARG A 91 -9.08 14.03 4.61
C ARG A 91 -9.65 15.35 4.13
N ALA A 92 -9.10 16.45 4.63
CA ALA A 92 -9.53 17.80 4.21
C ALA A 92 -9.42 17.98 2.69
N THR A 93 -8.37 17.44 2.07
CA THR A 93 -8.20 17.47 0.61
C THR A 93 -9.32 16.69 -0.11
N ALA A 94 -9.68 15.51 0.39
CA ALA A 94 -10.73 14.67 -0.21
C ALA A 94 -12.14 15.24 -0.03
N GLU A 95 -12.41 15.99 1.05
CA GLU A 95 -13.72 16.56 1.37
C GLU A 95 -13.99 17.89 0.65
N LEU A 96 -12.97 18.74 0.48
CA LEU A 96 -13.12 20.12 0.00
C LEU A 96 -13.01 20.29 -1.52
N GLY A 97 -12.58 19.26 -2.24
CA GLY A 97 -12.18 19.37 -3.63
C GLY A 97 -13.29 19.13 -4.65
N ASP A 98 -13.40 20.04 -5.64
CA ASP A 98 -13.97 19.68 -6.94
C ASP A 98 -13.00 18.78 -7.74
N GLU A 99 -13.44 18.29 -8.90
CA GLU A 99 -12.67 17.31 -9.68
C GLU A 99 -11.31 17.86 -10.14
N ASP A 100 -11.25 19.14 -10.53
CA ASP A 100 -10.02 19.82 -10.95
C ASP A 100 -9.05 20.02 -9.79
N TYR A 101 -9.57 20.37 -8.61
CA TYR A 101 -8.77 20.43 -7.39
C TYR A 101 -8.21 19.06 -7.04
N LEU A 102 -9.05 18.01 -7.02
CA LEU A 102 -8.62 16.64 -6.67
C LEU A 102 -7.58 16.08 -7.65
N ARG A 103 -7.70 16.41 -8.93
CA ARG A 103 -6.71 16.09 -9.97
C ARG A 103 -5.34 16.69 -9.64
N ASN A 104 -5.29 17.98 -9.35
CA ASN A 104 -4.04 18.66 -8.99
C ASN A 104 -3.52 18.27 -7.60
N ALA A 105 -4.43 17.86 -6.71
CA ALA A 105 -4.08 17.49 -5.34
C ALA A 105 -3.21 16.25 -5.22
N LEU A 106 -3.12 15.42 -6.26
CA LEU A 106 -2.26 14.22 -6.28
C LEU A 106 -0.81 14.53 -5.87
N HIS A 107 -0.32 15.74 -6.20
CA HIS A 107 1.01 16.21 -5.81
C HIS A 107 1.28 16.16 -4.30
N TRP A 108 0.25 16.37 -3.47
CA TRP A 108 0.37 16.31 -2.01
C TRP A 108 -0.39 15.14 -1.38
N THR A 109 -1.43 14.57 -1.99
CA THR A 109 -2.11 13.40 -1.40
C THR A 109 -1.26 12.14 -1.45
N PHE A 110 -0.46 11.94 -2.51
CA PHE A 110 0.49 10.83 -2.58
C PHE A 110 1.49 10.84 -1.41
N PRO A 111 2.20 11.96 -1.12
CA PRO A 111 3.12 12.00 0.01
C PRO A 111 2.37 11.94 1.34
N GLN A 112 1.24 12.62 1.49
CA GLN A 112 0.46 12.58 2.73
C GLN A 112 0.04 11.15 3.07
N ALA A 113 -0.53 10.40 2.11
CA ALA A 113 -0.94 9.01 2.32
C ALA A 113 0.23 8.09 2.65
N TYR A 114 1.38 8.26 2.00
CA TYR A 114 2.58 7.49 2.36
C TYR A 114 3.08 7.85 3.77
N HIS A 115 3.19 9.13 4.09
CA HIS A 115 3.80 9.59 5.34
C HIS A 115 2.93 9.31 6.57
N THR A 116 1.60 9.44 6.46
CA THR A 116 0.70 9.09 7.57
C THR A 116 0.83 7.60 7.93
N ILE A 117 0.75 6.70 6.95
CA ILE A 117 0.88 5.25 7.18
C ILE A 117 2.26 4.89 7.73
N MET A 118 3.32 5.53 7.22
CA MET A 118 4.67 5.27 7.71
C MET A 118 4.88 5.75 9.14
N ALA A 119 4.29 6.89 9.53
CA ALA A 119 4.34 7.38 10.90
C ALA A 119 3.57 6.45 11.86
N GLY A 120 2.36 6.01 11.49
CA GLY A 120 1.59 5.02 12.23
C GLY A 120 2.33 3.67 12.35
N LEU A 121 2.91 3.20 11.24
CA LEU A 121 3.73 1.98 11.23
C LEU A 121 4.95 2.11 12.14
N GLN A 122 5.62 3.26 12.15
CA GLN A 122 6.77 3.49 13.03
C GLN A 122 6.36 3.49 14.50
N ALA A 123 5.20 4.06 14.85
CA ALA A 123 4.66 3.99 16.21
C ALA A 123 4.45 2.53 16.64
N PHE A 124 3.82 1.72 15.79
CA PHE A 124 3.67 0.28 16.03
C PHE A 124 5.03 -0.46 16.11
N LEU A 125 5.97 -0.17 15.22
CA LEU A 125 7.29 -0.80 15.27
C LEU A 125 8.04 -0.48 16.57
N TYR A 126 7.82 0.71 17.14
CA TYR A 126 8.35 1.09 18.44
C TYR A 126 7.87 0.15 19.54
N THR A 127 6.58 -0.22 19.55
CA THR A 127 6.03 -1.19 20.52
C THR A 127 6.53 -2.60 20.30
N ALA A 128 6.97 -2.93 19.09
CA ALA A 128 7.64 -4.18 18.75
C ALA A 128 9.18 -4.14 18.97
N GLY A 129 9.72 -3.08 19.59
CA GLY A 129 11.14 -2.92 19.91
C GLY A 129 12.03 -2.44 18.75
N VAL A 130 11.45 -2.05 17.61
CA VAL A 130 12.17 -1.58 16.42
C VAL A 130 12.18 -0.05 16.38
N ARG A 131 13.31 0.56 16.76
CA ARG A 131 13.48 2.02 16.89
C ARG A 131 14.23 2.69 15.72
N SER A 132 14.39 2.00 14.60
CA SER A 132 15.16 2.52 13.45
C SER A 132 14.30 3.39 12.53
N ASN A 133 14.88 4.48 12.01
CA ASN A 133 14.31 5.29 10.93
C ASN A 133 14.78 4.87 9.53
N ASN A 134 15.61 3.82 9.40
CA ASN A 134 16.15 3.39 8.11
C ASN A 134 15.03 2.77 7.25
N PRO A 135 14.68 3.34 6.08
CA PRO A 135 13.57 2.86 5.27
C PRO A 135 13.72 1.41 4.81
N SER A 136 14.95 0.93 4.58
CA SER A 136 15.20 -0.45 4.16
C SER A 136 15.02 -1.43 5.31
N LEU A 137 15.39 -1.06 6.54
CA LEU A 137 15.12 -1.88 7.72
C LEU A 137 13.63 -1.92 8.02
N ILE A 138 12.94 -0.78 8.02
CA ILE A 138 11.50 -0.70 8.24
C ILE A 138 10.74 -1.58 7.25
N ARG A 139 11.05 -1.49 5.95
CA ARG A 139 10.44 -2.33 4.91
C ARG A 139 10.67 -3.83 5.16
N ARG A 140 11.87 -4.20 5.63
CA ARG A 140 12.18 -5.60 5.93
C ARG A 140 11.40 -6.11 7.14
N GLU A 141 11.32 -5.32 8.21
CA GLU A 141 10.59 -5.70 9.41
C GLU A 141 9.08 -5.77 9.16
N VAL A 142 8.49 -4.79 8.45
CA VAL A 142 7.06 -4.86 8.11
C VAL A 142 6.74 -6.04 7.20
N GLY A 143 7.63 -6.39 6.26
CA GLY A 143 7.51 -7.61 5.46
C GLY A 143 7.45 -8.88 6.32
N ARG A 144 8.27 -8.96 7.38
CA ARG A 144 8.24 -10.08 8.32
C ARG A 144 6.95 -10.11 9.15
N LEU A 145 6.47 -8.95 9.59
CA LEU A 145 5.20 -8.83 10.33
C LEU A 145 4.02 -9.34 9.51
N VAL A 146 3.95 -8.96 8.23
CA VAL A 146 2.93 -9.47 7.28
C VAL A 146 3.00 -11.00 7.19
N VAL A 147 4.18 -11.57 6.95
CA VAL A 147 4.35 -13.03 6.85
C VAL A 147 4.04 -13.74 8.17
N ARG A 148 4.30 -13.12 9.32
CA ARG A 148 4.00 -13.67 10.65
C ARG A 148 2.55 -13.49 11.12
N ASN A 149 1.63 -13.10 10.22
CA ASN A 149 0.21 -12.87 10.54
C ASN A 149 0.00 -11.80 11.62
N ALA A 150 0.84 -10.75 11.62
CA ALA A 150 0.64 -9.56 12.46
C ALA A 150 -0.37 -8.57 11.84
N TYR A 151 -0.92 -8.90 10.67
CA TYR A 151 -1.91 -8.07 9.99
C TYR A 151 -3.12 -8.94 9.62
N PRO A 152 -4.35 -8.38 9.62
CA PRO A 152 -5.55 -9.07 9.18
C PRO A 152 -5.42 -9.61 7.76
N ARG A 153 -6.21 -10.65 7.46
CA ARG A 153 -6.19 -11.35 6.18
C ARG A 153 -6.21 -10.39 4.97
N PRO A 154 -7.10 -9.37 4.90
CA PRO A 154 -7.26 -8.53 3.71
C PRO A 154 -6.00 -7.75 3.30
N ILE A 155 -5.03 -7.58 4.19
CA ILE A 155 -3.77 -6.87 3.91
C ILE A 155 -2.52 -7.70 4.21
N SER A 156 -2.71 -8.98 4.57
CA SER A 156 -1.62 -9.89 4.91
C SER A 156 -1.00 -10.59 3.69
N PHE A 157 -1.42 -10.21 2.48
CA PHE A 157 -0.88 -10.71 1.23
C PHE A 157 0.53 -10.20 0.95
N TYR A 158 1.30 -10.99 0.20
CA TYR A 158 2.67 -10.62 -0.16
C TYR A 158 3.18 -11.38 -1.39
N ALA A 159 4.22 -10.85 -2.03
CA ALA A 159 4.98 -11.52 -3.08
C ALA A 159 6.41 -11.86 -2.64
N ALA A 160 6.87 -13.03 -3.09
CA ALA A 160 8.22 -13.55 -2.89
C ALA A 160 8.75 -14.15 -4.22
N GLY A 161 9.89 -14.84 -4.18
CA GLY A 161 10.47 -15.51 -5.35
C GLY A 161 11.49 -14.69 -6.14
N ALA A 162 12.13 -15.35 -7.11
CA ALA A 162 13.21 -14.79 -7.92
C ALA A 162 12.69 -13.96 -9.10
N TYR A 163 13.54 -13.16 -9.73
CA TYR A 163 13.13 -12.33 -10.88
C TYR A 163 12.65 -13.22 -12.03
N GLY A 164 11.42 -12.98 -12.49
CA GLY A 164 10.78 -13.79 -13.53
C GLY A 164 9.95 -14.97 -12.99
N ASP A 165 10.08 -15.30 -11.70
CA ASP A 165 9.34 -16.36 -11.03
C ASP A 165 8.87 -15.88 -9.65
N PHE A 166 7.84 -15.02 -9.66
CA PHE A 166 7.28 -14.43 -8.45
C PHE A 166 6.07 -15.23 -7.98
N SER A 167 6.11 -15.65 -6.71
CA SER A 167 4.97 -16.26 -6.03
C SER A 167 4.15 -15.20 -5.31
N ILE A 168 2.82 -15.27 -5.43
CA ILE A 168 1.88 -14.45 -4.65
C ILE A 168 1.28 -15.33 -3.57
N HIS A 169 1.26 -14.83 -2.34
CA HIS A 169 0.76 -15.54 -1.17
C HIS A 169 -0.46 -14.84 -0.58
N ARG A 170 -1.41 -15.65 -0.09
CA ARG A 170 -2.67 -15.23 0.56
C ARG A 170 -3.63 -14.41 -0.32
N LEU A 171 -3.46 -14.51 -1.64
CA LEU A 171 -4.42 -14.06 -2.66
C LEU A 171 -4.63 -15.19 -3.66
N PRO A 172 -5.53 -16.14 -3.40
CA PRO A 172 -5.72 -17.32 -4.25
C PRO A 172 -6.08 -16.99 -5.71
N LEU A 173 -6.73 -15.84 -5.94
CA LEU A 173 -7.19 -15.41 -7.26
C LEU A 173 -6.20 -14.41 -7.92
N ALA A 174 -5.01 -14.21 -7.36
CA ALA A 174 -3.99 -13.35 -7.96
C ALA A 174 -3.38 -13.89 -9.28
N GLY A 175 -3.64 -15.16 -9.61
CA GLY A 175 -3.20 -15.80 -10.85
C GLY A 175 -3.96 -15.34 -12.10
N TYR A 176 -5.16 -14.77 -11.93
CA TYR A 176 -6.01 -14.35 -13.04
C TYR A 176 -5.47 -13.08 -13.73
N LYS A 177 -5.90 -12.88 -14.98
CA LYS A 177 -5.50 -11.73 -15.79
C LYS A 177 -6.23 -10.48 -15.31
N ALA A 178 -5.48 -9.48 -14.85
CA ALA A 178 -6.02 -8.17 -14.52
C ALA A 178 -6.56 -7.44 -15.76
N GLY A 179 -7.77 -6.90 -15.67
CA GLY A 179 -8.40 -6.06 -16.69
C GLY A 179 -8.00 -4.58 -16.60
N LEU A 180 -8.54 -3.75 -17.48
CA LEU A 180 -8.47 -2.28 -17.36
C LEU A 180 -9.72 -1.66 -16.72
N HIS A 181 -10.75 -2.46 -16.46
CA HIS A 181 -11.95 -2.01 -15.76
C HIS A 181 -11.75 -2.00 -14.24
N ILE A 182 -12.54 -1.18 -13.56
CA ILE A 182 -12.67 -1.16 -12.11
C ILE A 182 -13.20 -2.52 -11.65
N ALA A 183 -12.61 -3.07 -10.58
CA ALA A 183 -13.00 -4.37 -10.06
C ALA A 183 -14.49 -4.36 -9.66
N SER A 184 -15.24 -5.37 -10.10
CA SER A 184 -16.65 -5.53 -9.72
C SER A 184 -16.90 -6.74 -8.83
N LYS A 185 -15.89 -7.61 -8.74
CA LYS A 185 -15.92 -8.89 -8.03
C LYS A 185 -14.54 -9.15 -7.42
N GLU A 186 -14.51 -10.00 -6.41
CA GLU A 186 -13.30 -10.36 -5.68
C GLU A 186 -12.20 -10.97 -6.58
N ILE A 187 -12.57 -11.71 -7.62
CA ILE A 187 -11.62 -12.24 -8.60
C ILE A 187 -10.86 -11.13 -9.34
N ASP A 188 -11.55 -10.05 -9.73
CA ASP A 188 -10.96 -8.92 -10.41
C ASP A 188 -10.05 -8.16 -9.44
N ALA A 189 -10.51 -7.94 -8.21
CA ALA A 189 -9.76 -7.24 -7.18
C ALA A 189 -8.44 -7.96 -6.87
N GLN A 190 -8.48 -9.27 -6.59
CA GLN A 190 -7.25 -10.03 -6.32
C GLN A 190 -6.33 -10.13 -7.54
N ALA A 191 -6.87 -10.21 -8.77
CA ALA A 191 -6.05 -10.17 -9.98
C ALA A 191 -5.29 -8.85 -10.12
N GLN A 192 -5.96 -7.71 -9.87
CA GLN A 192 -5.33 -6.38 -9.85
C GLN A 192 -4.25 -6.29 -8.78
N ILE A 193 -4.54 -6.71 -7.54
CA ILE A 193 -3.56 -6.70 -6.43
C ILE A 193 -2.36 -7.60 -6.77
N GLY A 194 -2.61 -8.79 -7.32
CA GLY A 194 -1.58 -9.72 -7.78
C GLY A 194 -0.66 -9.10 -8.83
N GLN A 195 -1.23 -8.44 -9.84
CA GLN A 195 -0.48 -7.71 -10.86
C GLN A 195 0.34 -6.56 -10.25
N PHE A 196 -0.23 -5.83 -9.29
CA PHE A 196 0.46 -4.73 -8.63
C PHE A 196 1.66 -5.22 -7.80
N LEU A 197 1.52 -6.34 -7.09
CA LEU A 197 2.61 -6.99 -6.37
C LEU A 197 3.74 -7.44 -7.31
N ARG A 198 3.40 -8.12 -8.41
CA ARG A 198 4.39 -8.59 -9.40
C ARG A 198 5.16 -7.43 -10.01
N THR A 199 4.46 -6.39 -10.46
CA THR A 199 5.09 -5.21 -11.08
C THR A 199 5.95 -4.46 -10.08
N THR A 200 5.49 -4.29 -8.83
CA THR A 200 6.28 -3.65 -7.76
C THR A 200 7.53 -4.45 -7.42
N ARG A 201 7.42 -5.79 -7.30
CA ARG A 201 8.58 -6.65 -7.06
C ARG A 201 9.58 -6.62 -8.22
N LYS A 202 9.10 -6.56 -9.47
CA LYS A 202 9.93 -6.39 -10.67
C LYS A 202 10.74 -5.09 -10.61
N LEU A 203 10.09 -3.97 -10.29
CA LEU A 203 10.75 -2.66 -10.14
C LEU A 203 11.79 -2.69 -9.03
N LYS A 204 11.46 -3.27 -7.86
CA LYS A 204 12.42 -3.45 -6.75
C LYS A 204 13.66 -4.23 -7.19
N ALA A 205 13.48 -5.36 -7.87
CA ALA A 205 14.59 -6.16 -8.36
C ALA A 205 15.47 -5.39 -9.37
N GLN A 206 14.85 -4.65 -10.29
CA GLN A 206 15.56 -3.81 -11.26
C GLN A 206 16.35 -2.68 -10.58
N ALA A 207 15.76 -2.00 -9.60
CA ALA A 207 16.44 -0.97 -8.82
C ALA A 207 17.62 -1.55 -8.02
N THR A 208 17.45 -2.72 -7.39
CA THR A 208 18.56 -3.40 -6.69
C THR A 208 19.66 -3.81 -7.67
N ARG A 209 19.32 -4.29 -8.87
CA ARG A 209 20.31 -4.56 -9.91
C ARG A 209 21.11 -3.31 -10.25
N GLN A 210 20.46 -2.18 -10.47
CA GLN A 210 21.13 -0.91 -10.78
C GLN A 210 22.07 -0.51 -9.64
N GLN A 211 21.63 -0.60 -8.39
CA GLN A 211 22.45 -0.29 -7.21
C GLN A 211 23.68 -1.21 -7.11
N VAL A 212 23.50 -2.51 -7.30
CA VAL A 212 24.61 -3.49 -7.26
C VAL A 212 25.62 -3.23 -8.37
N GLN A 213 25.15 -2.92 -9.58
CA GLN A 213 26.01 -2.66 -10.74
C GLN A 213 26.69 -1.29 -10.71
N ALA A 214 26.10 -0.29 -10.03
CA ALA A 214 26.71 1.02 -9.83
C ALA A 214 27.88 1.01 -8.85
N ASN A 215 27.94 0.04 -7.92
CA ASN A 215 29.03 -0.07 -6.96
C ASN A 215 30.13 -1.02 -7.49
N PRO A 216 31.36 -0.51 -7.74
CA PRO A 216 32.46 -1.31 -8.28
C PRO A 216 32.81 -2.57 -7.48
N ASN A 217 32.60 -2.54 -6.15
CA ASN A 217 32.93 -3.64 -5.23
C ASN A 217 31.89 -4.76 -5.25
N THR A 218 30.66 -4.47 -5.68
CA THR A 218 29.55 -5.45 -5.72
C THR A 218 29.08 -5.79 -7.13
N ALA A 219 29.53 -5.04 -8.13
CA ALA A 219 29.16 -5.24 -9.52
C ALA A 219 29.51 -6.65 -9.99
N LEU A 220 28.53 -7.36 -10.53
CA LEU A 220 28.75 -8.68 -11.09
C LEU A 220 29.49 -8.54 -12.42
N ARG A 221 30.63 -9.23 -12.55
CA ARG A 221 31.54 -9.14 -13.69
C ARG A 221 31.65 -10.46 -14.44
N SER A 222 31.94 -10.37 -15.73
CA SER A 222 32.24 -11.52 -16.57
C SER A 222 33.57 -12.15 -16.13
N GLN A 223 33.57 -13.45 -15.83
CA GLN A 223 34.80 -14.18 -15.51
C GLN A 223 35.81 -14.18 -16.67
N LYS A 224 35.34 -14.04 -17.91
CA LYS A 224 36.21 -14.04 -19.11
C LYS A 224 36.84 -12.69 -19.40
N THR A 225 36.15 -11.59 -19.12
CA THR A 225 36.56 -10.24 -19.57
C THR A 225 36.79 -9.25 -18.44
N GLY A 226 36.43 -9.58 -17.19
CA GLY A 226 36.48 -8.67 -16.04
C GLY A 226 35.51 -7.49 -16.10
N LYS A 227 34.79 -7.32 -17.22
CA LYS A 227 33.82 -6.24 -17.44
C LYS A 227 32.51 -6.49 -16.69
N VAL A 228 31.86 -5.40 -16.35
CA VAL A 228 30.54 -5.38 -15.71
C VAL A 228 29.50 -6.04 -16.62
N LEU A 229 28.59 -6.83 -16.03
CA LEU A 229 27.60 -7.60 -16.80
C LEU A 229 26.38 -6.78 -17.23
N ASP A 230 26.18 -6.66 -18.55
CA ASP A 230 25.01 -6.02 -19.15
C ASP A 230 23.76 -6.92 -19.18
N LYS A 231 23.95 -8.24 -19.27
CA LYS A 231 22.87 -9.23 -19.28
C LYS A 231 23.01 -10.19 -18.10
N TRP A 232 21.88 -10.44 -17.43
CA TRP A 232 21.83 -11.26 -16.22
C TRP A 232 21.11 -12.57 -16.48
N THR A 233 21.72 -13.69 -16.07
CA THR A 233 21.10 -15.00 -16.07
C THR A 233 20.18 -15.16 -14.85
N ALA A 234 19.38 -16.23 -14.82
CA ALA A 234 18.56 -16.55 -13.64
C ALA A 234 19.39 -16.65 -12.35
N ALA A 235 20.60 -17.23 -12.43
CA ALA A 235 21.52 -17.32 -11.29
C ALA A 235 21.96 -15.93 -10.77
N HIS A 236 22.27 -14.98 -11.67
CA HIS A 236 22.62 -13.61 -11.26
C HIS A 236 21.45 -12.91 -10.57
N TRP A 237 20.24 -13.10 -11.10
CA TRP A 237 19.04 -12.55 -10.46
C TRP A 237 18.80 -13.17 -9.09
N GLN A 238 18.94 -14.49 -8.95
CA GLN A 238 18.77 -15.19 -7.69
C GLN A 238 19.71 -14.64 -6.59
N GLN A 239 20.96 -14.29 -6.94
CA GLN A 239 21.94 -13.72 -6.01
C GLN A 239 21.51 -12.39 -5.37
N ILE A 240 20.67 -11.59 -6.04
CA ILE A 240 20.19 -10.32 -5.48
C ILE A 240 18.74 -10.40 -4.97
N THR A 241 17.90 -11.25 -5.59
CA THR A 241 16.47 -11.25 -5.29
C THR A 241 16.15 -11.86 -3.95
N TRP A 242 17.00 -12.75 -3.42
CA TRP A 242 16.85 -13.28 -2.06
C TRP A 242 16.93 -12.18 -0.99
N ARG A 243 17.67 -11.10 -1.26
CA ARG A 243 17.85 -9.97 -0.33
C ARG A 243 16.70 -8.95 -0.39
N LEU A 244 15.80 -9.05 -1.37
CA LEU A 244 14.69 -8.10 -1.54
C LEU A 244 13.66 -8.18 -0.41
N GLY A 245 13.64 -9.30 0.32
CA GLY A 245 12.59 -9.61 1.28
C GLY A 245 11.23 -9.78 0.60
N TYR A 246 10.18 -9.59 1.39
CA TYR A 246 8.79 -9.68 0.93
C TYR A 246 8.36 -8.36 0.26
N THR A 247 7.47 -8.46 -0.73
CA THR A 247 6.78 -7.30 -1.29
C THR A 247 5.35 -7.30 -0.78
N THR A 248 4.94 -6.24 -0.09
CA THR A 248 3.66 -6.16 0.65
C THR A 248 2.87 -4.91 0.25
N ILE A 249 1.69 -4.70 0.82
CA ILE A 249 0.91 -3.46 0.65
C ILE A 249 1.74 -2.19 0.96
N PHE A 250 2.68 -2.25 1.90
CA PHE A 250 3.56 -1.12 2.23
C PHE A 250 4.52 -0.77 1.09
N ASP A 251 4.94 -1.75 0.28
CA ASP A 251 5.72 -1.49 -0.92
C ASP A 251 4.86 -0.89 -2.05
N LEU A 252 3.58 -1.29 -2.12
CA LEU A 252 2.62 -0.73 -3.05
C LEU A 252 2.38 0.76 -2.75
N LEU A 253 2.16 1.09 -1.47
CA LEU A 253 2.07 2.47 -0.98
C LEU A 253 3.39 3.24 -1.21
N GLY A 254 4.53 2.56 -1.09
CA GLY A 254 5.84 3.12 -1.44
C GLY A 254 5.96 3.59 -2.88
N ARG A 255 5.10 3.11 -3.81
CA ARG A 255 5.05 3.61 -5.19
C ARG A 255 4.46 5.01 -5.30
N LEU A 256 3.57 5.42 -4.39
CA LEU A 256 3.06 6.80 -4.33
C LEU A 256 4.22 7.80 -4.20
N ARG A 257 5.21 7.45 -3.39
CA ARG A 257 6.44 8.26 -3.21
C ARG A 257 7.30 8.33 -4.46
N ILE A 258 7.34 7.26 -5.26
CA ILE A 258 8.15 7.23 -6.50
C ILE A 258 7.48 8.09 -7.57
N SER A 259 6.15 8.00 -7.67
CA SER A 259 5.37 8.74 -8.66
C SER A 259 5.35 10.25 -8.42
N GLN A 260 5.81 10.73 -7.26
CA GLN A 260 6.05 12.16 -7.01
C GLN A 260 7.22 12.76 -7.80
N THR A 261 8.10 11.94 -8.39
CA THR A 261 9.16 12.48 -9.25
C THR A 261 8.50 13.01 -10.53
N SER A 262 8.63 14.33 -10.78
CA SER A 262 7.76 15.20 -11.60
C SER A 262 7.11 14.61 -12.85
N ARG A 263 7.81 13.74 -13.60
CA ARG A 263 7.31 13.22 -14.87
C ARG A 263 6.19 12.17 -14.76
N GLU A 264 6.10 11.43 -13.66
CA GLU A 264 5.02 10.46 -13.49
C GLU A 264 3.73 11.18 -13.08
N ILE A 265 3.81 12.11 -12.12
CA ILE A 265 2.64 12.81 -11.60
C ILE A 265 1.97 13.72 -12.64
N GLU A 266 2.73 14.35 -13.53
CA GLU A 266 2.18 15.10 -14.67
C GLU A 266 1.26 14.22 -15.53
N ARG A 267 1.65 12.96 -15.78
CA ARG A 267 0.82 11.99 -16.51
C ARG A 267 -0.44 11.57 -15.76
N PHE A 268 -0.43 11.64 -14.44
CA PHE A 268 -1.62 11.38 -13.62
C PHE A 268 -2.59 12.55 -13.64
N VAL A 269 -2.07 13.78 -13.60
CA VAL A 269 -2.86 15.01 -13.67
C VAL A 269 -3.50 15.17 -15.06
N GLU A 270 -2.80 14.77 -16.12
CA GLU A 270 -3.33 14.82 -17.50
C GLU A 270 -4.31 13.70 -17.84
N ALA A 271 -4.48 12.71 -16.96
CA ALA A 271 -5.31 11.55 -17.25
C ALA A 271 -6.79 11.77 -16.93
N GLU A 272 -7.66 11.19 -17.76
CA GLU A 272 -9.10 11.12 -17.50
C GLU A 272 -9.42 9.89 -16.65
N ILE A 273 -9.39 10.06 -15.33
CA ILE A 273 -9.78 9.05 -14.35
C ILE A 273 -10.76 9.62 -13.32
N ASP A 274 -11.47 8.74 -12.62
CA ASP A 274 -12.29 9.14 -11.48
C ASP A 274 -11.39 9.47 -10.26
N PHE A 275 -11.01 10.75 -10.15
CA PHE A 275 -10.16 11.24 -9.06
C PHE A 275 -10.87 11.12 -7.70
N LYS A 276 -12.19 11.33 -7.65
CA LYS A 276 -12.94 11.22 -6.40
C LYS A 276 -12.88 9.79 -5.86
N LEU A 277 -13.11 8.80 -6.72
CA LEU A 277 -12.98 7.39 -6.38
C LEU A 277 -11.56 7.03 -5.96
N PHE A 278 -10.55 7.59 -6.63
CA PHE A 278 -9.15 7.41 -6.28
C PHE A 278 -8.87 7.88 -4.84
N HIS A 279 -9.19 9.13 -4.52
CA HIS A 279 -8.94 9.72 -3.20
C HIS A 279 -9.72 9.00 -2.11
N GLN A 280 -10.99 8.65 -2.36
CA GLN A 280 -11.79 7.88 -1.41
C GLN A 280 -11.17 6.50 -1.13
N SER A 281 -10.76 5.78 -2.17
CA SER A 281 -10.13 4.47 -2.03
C SER A 281 -8.82 4.56 -1.24
N LEU A 282 -7.99 5.57 -1.54
CA LEU A 282 -6.73 5.81 -0.85
C LEU A 282 -6.97 6.17 0.63
N LEU A 283 -7.91 7.05 0.92
CA LEU A 283 -8.26 7.45 2.28
C LEU A 283 -8.78 6.26 3.10
N ASN A 284 -9.62 5.41 2.54
CA ASN A 284 -10.11 4.21 3.21
C ASN A 284 -8.96 3.25 3.57
N ILE A 285 -8.01 3.05 2.65
CA ILE A 285 -6.82 2.21 2.89
C ILE A 285 -5.95 2.80 4.00
N VAL A 286 -5.72 4.13 3.98
CA VAL A 286 -4.99 4.86 5.03
C VAL A 286 -5.66 4.67 6.38
N SER A 287 -6.97 4.95 6.44
CA SER A 287 -7.76 4.83 7.66
C SER A 287 -7.73 3.40 8.21
N TYR A 288 -7.77 2.41 7.32
CA TYR A 288 -7.72 1.01 7.68
C TYR A 288 -6.38 0.60 8.30
N LEU A 289 -5.28 0.95 7.65
CA LEU A 289 -3.93 0.61 8.10
C LEU A 289 -3.56 1.32 9.39
N ASN A 290 -3.85 2.63 9.47
CA ASN A 290 -3.62 3.41 10.70
C ASN A 290 -4.46 2.86 11.85
N GLY A 291 -5.72 2.50 11.60
CA GLY A 291 -6.56 1.80 12.58
C GLY A 291 -5.91 0.56 13.17
N ILE A 292 -5.28 -0.28 12.35
CA ILE A 292 -4.55 -1.46 12.84
C ILE A 292 -3.35 -1.07 13.69
N HIS A 293 -2.53 -0.15 13.21
CA HIS A 293 -1.33 0.29 13.93
C HIS A 293 -1.70 0.92 15.27
N GLU A 294 -2.74 1.73 15.30
CA GLU A 294 -3.29 2.34 16.51
C GLU A 294 -3.80 1.31 17.49
N THR A 295 -4.48 0.25 17.04
CA THR A 295 -4.90 -0.84 17.95
C THR A 295 -3.70 -1.54 18.59
N TYR A 296 -2.62 -1.80 17.85
CA TYR A 296 -1.39 -2.35 18.42
C TYR A 296 -0.76 -1.40 19.43
N VAL A 297 -0.70 -0.11 19.12
CA VAL A 297 -0.14 0.91 20.01
C VAL A 297 -0.97 1.06 21.27
N ALA A 298 -2.29 1.14 21.16
CA ALA A 298 -3.20 1.22 22.30
C ALA A 298 -3.09 -0.02 23.19
N LYS A 299 -2.94 -1.22 22.61
CA LYS A 299 -2.68 -2.44 23.38
C LYS A 299 -1.39 -2.36 24.17
N ALA A 300 -0.32 -1.87 23.55
CA ALA A 300 1.01 -1.77 24.16
C ALA A 300 1.09 -0.69 25.25
N MET A 301 0.41 0.44 25.07
CA MET A 301 0.38 1.55 26.04
C MET A 301 -0.62 1.34 27.17
N GLY A 302 -1.62 0.49 26.96
CA GLY A 302 -2.83 0.42 27.78
C GLY A 302 -3.90 1.37 27.25
N LEU A 303 -5.16 0.89 27.25
CA LEU A 303 -6.28 1.61 26.65
C LEU A 303 -6.51 2.97 27.31
N GLU A 304 -6.49 3.04 28.64
CA GLU A 304 -6.69 4.29 29.41
C GLU A 304 -5.64 5.35 29.03
N ARG A 305 -4.38 4.94 28.93
CA ARG A 305 -3.28 5.85 28.57
C ARG A 305 -3.43 6.34 27.14
N TYR A 306 -3.83 5.47 26.22
CA TYR A 306 -4.11 5.85 24.84
C TYR A 306 -5.31 6.81 24.74
N GLN A 307 -6.38 6.59 25.51
CA GLN A 307 -7.52 7.51 25.59
C GLN A 307 -7.10 8.90 26.10
N GLN A 308 -6.21 8.98 27.10
CA GLN A 308 -5.64 10.25 27.56
C GLN A 308 -4.91 10.99 26.44
N VAL A 309 -4.08 10.29 25.67
CA VAL A 309 -3.38 10.87 24.51
C VAL A 309 -4.37 11.42 23.48
N VAL A 310 -5.46 10.70 23.20
CA VAL A 310 -6.51 11.17 22.28
C VAL A 310 -7.26 12.39 22.84
N ALA A 311 -7.52 12.44 24.15
CA ALA A 311 -8.18 13.57 24.80
C ALA A 311 -7.32 14.85 24.80
N GLU A 312 -5.99 14.71 24.87
CA GLU A 312 -5.02 15.79 24.87
C GLU A 312 -4.66 16.32 23.46
N LEU A 313 -5.35 15.85 22.42
CA LEU A 313 -5.09 16.25 21.05
C LEU A 313 -5.26 17.76 20.83
N PRO A 314 -4.51 18.36 19.87
CA PRO A 314 -4.74 19.73 19.45
C PRO A 314 -6.17 19.94 18.91
N LYS A 315 -6.70 21.17 19.03
CA LYS A 315 -8.09 21.52 18.63
C LYS A 315 -8.52 21.03 17.24
N HIS A 316 -7.63 21.05 16.25
CA HIS A 316 -7.95 20.61 14.88
C HIS A 316 -8.13 19.08 14.75
N LEU A 317 -7.66 18.30 15.73
CA LEU A 317 -7.84 16.85 15.82
C LEU A 317 -8.83 16.42 16.91
N GLN A 318 -9.26 17.34 17.78
CA GLN A 318 -10.31 17.06 18.76
C GLN A 318 -11.65 16.85 18.05
N ASN A 319 -12.46 15.90 18.55
CA ASN A 319 -13.75 15.52 17.94
C ASN A 319 -13.64 15.15 16.46
N SER A 320 -12.49 14.59 16.04
CA SER A 320 -12.21 14.21 14.66
C SER A 320 -12.28 12.70 14.44
N PHE A 321 -11.89 12.26 13.24
CA PHE A 321 -11.76 10.85 12.86
C PHE A 321 -10.92 10.01 13.84
N VAL A 322 -10.01 10.63 14.61
CA VAL A 322 -9.19 9.92 15.61
C VAL A 322 -10.08 9.40 16.75
N GLN A 323 -11.00 10.22 17.24
CA GLN A 323 -11.92 9.83 18.31
C GLN A 323 -12.97 8.83 17.79
N GLU A 324 -13.47 9.03 16.58
CA GLU A 324 -14.35 8.06 15.92
C GLU A 324 -13.67 6.69 15.79
N ARG A 325 -12.42 6.65 15.32
CA ARG A 325 -11.62 5.42 15.19
C ARG A 325 -11.34 4.76 16.53
N LEU A 326 -11.06 5.55 17.58
CA LEU A 326 -10.91 5.05 18.94
C LEU A 326 -12.15 4.24 19.33
N HIS A 327 -13.35 4.81 19.20
CA HIS A 327 -14.60 4.17 19.64
C HIS A 327 -15.06 3.03 18.74
N THR A 328 -14.92 3.16 17.42
CA THR A 328 -15.45 2.20 16.46
C THR A 328 -14.51 1.03 16.18
N ARG A 329 -13.19 1.21 16.39
CA ARG A 329 -12.19 0.22 15.98
C ARG A 329 -11.20 -0.16 17.06
N VAL A 330 -10.68 0.79 17.85
CA VAL A 330 -9.62 0.48 18.83
C VAL A 330 -10.21 -0.11 20.10
N GLU A 331 -11.17 0.56 20.73
CA GLU A 331 -11.80 0.14 21.99
C GLU A 331 -12.42 -1.25 21.92
N PRO A 332 -13.23 -1.61 20.90
CA PRO A 332 -13.89 -2.92 20.85
C PRO A 332 -12.88 -4.08 20.84
N GLN A 333 -11.74 -3.90 20.17
CA GLN A 333 -10.71 -4.93 20.04
C GLN A 333 -9.96 -5.21 21.36
N LEU A 334 -10.01 -4.27 22.31
CA LEU A 334 -9.26 -4.32 23.57
C LEU A 334 -10.15 -4.66 24.78
N ARG A 335 -11.42 -4.26 24.78
CA ARG A 335 -12.35 -4.53 25.89
C ARG A 335 -12.77 -5.99 25.98
N ASP A 336 -12.94 -6.67 24.84
CA ASP A 336 -13.36 -8.09 24.81
C ASP A 336 -12.28 -9.08 25.29
N ASN A 337 -11.07 -8.58 25.61
CA ASN A 337 -9.95 -9.38 26.12
C ASN A 337 -9.73 -9.24 27.64
N GLU A 338 -10.56 -8.48 28.38
CA GLU A 338 -10.54 -8.59 29.84
C GLU A 338 -11.07 -9.97 30.23
N PRO A 339 -10.27 -10.80 30.92
CA PRO A 339 -10.78 -12.05 31.44
C PRO A 339 -11.92 -11.69 32.38
N THR A 340 -13.13 -12.11 32.06
CA THR A 340 -14.21 -12.17 33.03
C THR A 340 -13.63 -12.98 34.19
N MET A 341 -13.26 -12.32 35.29
CA MET A 341 -12.96 -13.01 36.54
C MET A 341 -14.20 -13.83 36.84
N ARG A 342 -14.16 -15.12 36.51
CA ARG A 342 -15.11 -16.09 37.01
C ARG A 342 -14.89 -16.08 38.51
N MET A 343 -15.70 -15.28 39.20
CA MET A 343 -15.92 -15.44 40.62
C MET A 343 -16.33 -16.89 40.82
N ALA A 344 -15.40 -17.69 41.33
CA ALA A 344 -15.73 -18.95 41.96
C ALA A 344 -16.51 -18.59 43.22
N ALA A 345 -17.81 -18.87 43.18
CA ALA A 345 -18.66 -18.98 44.36
C ALA A 345 -18.59 -20.41 44.90
#